data_AF-A0A7J5BAW7-F1
#
_entry.id   AF-A0A7J5BAW7-F1
#
_cell.length_a   1.000
_cell.length_b   1.000
_cell.length_c   1.000
_cell.angle_alpha   90.00
_cell.angle_beta   90.00
_cell.angle_gamma   90.00
#
_symmetry.space_group_name_H-M   'P 1'
#
loop_
_entity.id
_entity.type
_entity.pdbx_description
1 polymer ?
#
loop_
_entity_poly.entity_id
_entity_poly.type
_entity_poly.pdbx_seq_one_letter_code
_entity_poly.pdbx_strand_id
1 'polypeptide(L)'
;MDDRIRQTGQFLKDAVQESARQTLSNHGDEQHQKGFRSAAGISLRLIDQKIDAFKEQMKGPGLSKTEQAIYAHLDELKSDIEANFERYWRGSGVNWRPPKPIAKGVLRKPEEL
;
A
#
# COMPACT_ATOMS: atom_id res chain seq x y z
N MET A 1 -15.45 -52.92 14.43
CA MET A 1 -16.10 -51.59 14.25
C MET A 1 -15.10 -50.43 14.44
N ASP A 2 -13.85 -50.70 14.85
CA ASP A 2 -12.84 -49.69 15.19
C ASP A 2 -12.20 -48.91 14.03
N ASP A 3 -12.04 -49.51 12.85
CA ASP A 3 -11.32 -48.83 11.74
C ASP A 3 -12.06 -47.60 11.19
N ARG A 4 -13.40 -47.59 11.21
CA ARG A 4 -14.20 -46.43 10.78
C ARG A 4 -14.07 -45.25 11.74
N ILE A 5 -13.99 -45.53 13.05
CA ILE A 5 -13.82 -44.49 14.07
C ILE A 5 -12.41 -43.89 13.96
N ARG A 6 -11.40 -44.74 13.73
CA ARG A 6 -10.01 -44.31 13.53
C ARG A 6 -9.83 -43.48 12.25
N GLN A 7 -10.45 -43.89 11.13
CA GLN A 7 -10.46 -43.12 9.88
C GLN A 7 -11.18 -41.79 9.99
N THR A 8 -12.33 -41.76 10.69
CA THR A 8 -13.10 -40.52 10.89
C THR A 8 -12.33 -39.53 11.77
N GLY A 9 -11.64 -40.01 12.81
CA GLY A 9 -10.76 -39.19 13.64
C GLY A 9 -9.56 -38.61 12.88
N GLN A 10 -8.99 -39.37 11.96
CA GLN A 10 -7.89 -38.91 11.11
C GLN A 10 -8.35 -37.82 10.13
N PHE A 11 -9.50 -38.03 9.46
CA PHE A 11 -10.08 -37.05 8.54
C PHE A 11 -10.40 -35.72 9.21
N LEU A 12 -10.98 -35.75 10.42
CA LEU A 12 -11.28 -34.53 11.18
C LEU A 12 -10.01 -33.78 11.59
N LYS A 13 -8.95 -34.51 11.96
CA LYS A 13 -7.65 -33.91 12.30
C LYS A 13 -7.00 -33.26 11.08
N ASP A 14 -7.05 -33.92 9.93
CA ASP A 14 -6.50 -33.40 8.67
C ASP A 14 -7.27 -32.16 8.19
N ALA A 15 -8.60 -32.15 8.33
CA ALA A 15 -9.44 -30.99 7.99
C ALA A 15 -9.15 -29.78 8.89
N VAL A 16 -8.95 -29.97 10.19
CA VAL A 16 -8.59 -28.89 11.13
C VAL A 16 -7.18 -28.37 10.85
N GLN A 17 -6.23 -29.26 10.55
CA GLN A 17 -4.86 -28.88 10.23
C GLN A 17 -4.77 -28.11 8.92
N GLU A 18 -5.54 -28.50 7.90
CA GLU A 18 -5.63 -27.80 6.62
C GLU A 18 -6.29 -26.43 6.79
N SER A 19 -7.38 -26.33 7.57
CA SER A 19 -8.04 -25.06 7.89
C SER A 19 -7.12 -24.11 8.68
N ALA A 20 -6.33 -24.62 9.63
CA ALA A 20 -5.34 -23.83 10.35
C ALA A 20 -4.22 -23.32 9.43
N ARG A 21 -3.73 -24.16 8.51
CA ARG A 21 -2.73 -23.77 7.49
C ARG A 21 -3.28 -22.71 6.54
N GLN A 22 -4.51 -22.87 6.06
CA GLN A 22 -5.19 -21.89 5.22
C GLN A 22 -5.38 -20.57 5.94
N THR A 23 -5.78 -20.60 7.22
CA THR A 23 -5.95 -19.38 8.03
C THR A 23 -4.61 -18.65 8.24
N LEU A 24 -3.54 -19.38 8.54
CA LEU A 24 -2.20 -18.81 8.68
C LEU A 24 -1.66 -18.25 7.36
N SER A 25 -1.91 -18.93 6.24
CA SER A 25 -1.56 -18.45 4.90
C SER A 25 -2.31 -17.17 4.57
N ASN A 26 -3.63 -17.15 4.74
CA ASN A 26 -4.46 -15.97 4.52
C ASN A 26 -4.02 -14.79 5.40
N HIS A 27 -3.69 -15.06 6.66
CA HIS A 27 -3.17 -14.03 7.56
C HIS A 27 -1.82 -13.46 7.09
N GLY A 28 -0.93 -14.31 6.59
CA GLY A 28 0.33 -13.90 5.98
C GLY A 28 0.12 -13.03 4.74
N ASP A 29 -0.81 -13.41 3.88
CA ASP A 29 -1.16 -12.66 2.67
C ASP A 29 -1.78 -11.29 3.00
N GLU A 30 -2.66 -11.22 4.00
CA GLU A 30 -3.23 -9.97 4.49
C GLU A 30 -2.15 -9.03 5.06
N GLN A 31 -1.22 -9.56 5.85
CA GLN A 31 -0.12 -8.78 6.43
C GLN A 31 0.84 -8.27 5.35
N HIS A 32 1.15 -9.10 4.35
CA HIS A 32 1.93 -8.70 3.18
C HIS A 32 1.24 -7.59 2.39
N GLN A 33 -0.05 -7.74 2.08
CA GLN A 33 -0.82 -6.72 1.37
C GLN A 33 -0.85 -5.41 2.15
N LYS A 34 -1.06 -5.46 3.47
CA LYS A 34 -1.03 -4.27 4.35
C LYS A 34 0.34 -3.60 4.33
N GLY A 35 1.41 -4.37 4.50
CA GLY A 35 2.79 -3.87 4.46
C GLY A 35 3.12 -3.19 3.12
N PHE A 36 2.76 -3.84 2.02
CA PHE A 36 2.92 -3.27 0.68
C PHE A 36 2.17 -1.94 0.54
N ARG A 37 0.88 -1.90 0.89
CA ARG A 37 0.05 -0.68 0.79
C ARG A 37 0.62 0.46 1.61
N SER A 38 1.14 0.18 2.81
CA SER A 38 1.82 1.16 3.65
C SER A 38 3.11 1.69 2.98
N ALA A 39 3.97 0.81 2.49
CA ALA A 39 5.21 1.19 1.82
C ALA A 39 4.95 1.99 0.54
N ALA A 40 4.03 1.52 -0.32
CA ALA A 40 3.61 2.23 -1.54
C ALA A 40 3.07 3.62 -1.21
N GLY A 41 2.25 3.74 -0.16
CA GLY A 41 1.73 5.03 0.30
C GLY A 41 2.79 6.00 0.81
N ILE A 42 3.78 5.52 1.55
CA ILE A 42 4.91 6.35 2.01
C ILE A 42 5.72 6.86 0.81
N SER A 43 6.09 5.97 -0.11
CA SER A 43 6.91 6.32 -1.27
C SER A 43 6.22 7.32 -2.20
N LEU A 44 4.96 7.05 -2.60
CA LEU A 44 4.21 7.94 -3.47
C LEU A 44 3.97 9.31 -2.83
N ARG A 45 3.72 9.34 -1.51
CA ARG A 45 3.54 10.61 -0.79
C ARG A 45 4.80 11.47 -0.78
N LEU A 46 5.99 10.87 -0.65
CA LEU A 46 7.25 11.63 -0.67
C LEU A 46 7.49 12.26 -2.05
N ILE A 47 7.12 11.56 -3.13
CA ILE A 47 7.20 12.08 -4.49
C ILE A 47 6.18 13.22 -4.66
N ASP A 48 4.92 13.00 -4.27
CA ASP A 48 3.87 14.01 -4.33
C ASP A 48 4.25 15.28 -3.55
N GLN A 49 4.82 15.16 -2.35
CA GLN A 49 5.26 16.31 -1.57
C GLN A 49 6.33 17.16 -2.27
N LYS A 50 7.26 16.52 -3.00
CA LYS A 50 8.27 17.24 -3.79
C LYS A 50 7.67 17.88 -5.03
N ILE A 51 6.77 17.18 -5.72
CA ILE A 51 6.02 17.72 -6.86
C ILE A 51 5.20 18.95 -6.42
N ASP A 52 4.51 18.86 -5.28
CA ASP A 52 3.71 19.95 -4.72
C ASP A 52 4.59 21.14 -4.33
N ALA A 53 5.76 20.91 -3.72
CA ALA A 53 6.72 21.98 -3.42
C ALA A 53 7.17 22.72 -4.70
N PHE A 54 7.46 21.99 -5.78
CA PHE A 54 7.79 22.60 -7.07
C PHE A 54 6.59 23.35 -7.68
N LYS A 55 5.37 22.82 -7.55
CA LYS A 55 4.14 23.52 -7.99
C LYS A 55 3.93 24.82 -7.22
N GLU A 56 4.18 24.85 -5.92
CA GLU A 56 4.11 26.09 -5.14
C GLU A 56 5.20 27.09 -5.57
N GLN A 57 6.43 26.63 -5.81
CA GLN A 57 7.52 27.49 -6.31
C GLN A 57 7.22 28.07 -7.70
N MET A 58 6.50 27.32 -8.56
CA MET A 58 6.02 27.80 -9.85
C MET A 58 4.99 28.93 -9.75
N LYS A 59 4.31 29.11 -8.61
CA LYS A 59 3.45 30.28 -8.37
C LYS A 59 4.24 31.55 -8.03
N GLY A 60 5.53 31.42 -7.69
CA GLY A 60 6.42 32.52 -7.34
C GLY A 60 7.45 32.79 -8.45
N PRO A 61 8.76 32.75 -8.16
CA PRO A 61 9.81 33.09 -9.13
C PRO A 61 9.96 32.05 -10.27
N GLY A 62 9.27 30.91 -10.18
CA GLY A 62 9.41 29.81 -11.12
C GLY A 62 10.55 28.85 -10.77
N LEU A 63 10.69 27.80 -11.59
CA LEU A 63 11.73 26.79 -11.46
C LEU A 63 12.90 27.10 -12.41
N SER A 64 14.12 26.88 -11.93
CA SER A 64 15.32 26.81 -12.78
C SER A 64 15.25 25.61 -13.75
N LYS A 65 16.09 25.60 -14.79
CA LYS A 65 16.15 24.47 -15.74
C LYS A 65 16.40 23.13 -15.07
N THR A 66 17.27 23.10 -14.06
CA THR A 66 17.58 21.88 -13.30
C THR A 66 16.37 21.42 -12.50
N GLU A 67 15.66 22.34 -11.83
CA GLU A 67 14.45 22.01 -11.08
C GLU A 67 13.31 21.56 -11.99
N GLN A 68 13.17 22.13 -13.19
CA GLN A 68 12.21 21.67 -14.20
C GLN A 68 12.50 20.23 -14.64
N ALA A 69 13.76 19.89 -14.86
CA ALA A 69 14.16 18.52 -15.21
C ALA A 69 13.88 17.54 -14.06
N ILE A 70 14.16 17.93 -12.81
CA ILE A 70 13.83 17.12 -11.63
C ILE A 70 12.32 16.95 -11.49
N TYR A 71 11.54 18.01 -11.67
CA TYR A 71 10.08 17.97 -11.63
C TYR A 71 9.52 16.98 -12.66
N ALA A 72 9.96 17.06 -13.92
CA ALA A 72 9.54 16.15 -14.97
C ALA A 72 9.92 14.70 -14.64
N HIS A 73 11.15 14.47 -14.15
CA HIS A 73 11.61 13.15 -13.76
C HIS A 73 10.83 12.56 -12.58
N LEU A 74 10.41 13.39 -11.61
CA LEU A 74 9.58 12.93 -10.48
C LEU A 74 8.17 12.53 -10.94
N ASP A 75 7.59 13.26 -11.90
CA ASP A 75 6.27 12.95 -12.46
C ASP A 75 6.28 11.64 -13.27
N GLU A 76 7.33 11.43 -14.07
CA GLU A 76 7.59 10.18 -14.78
C GLU A 76 7.82 9.01 -13.80
N LEU A 77 8.71 9.19 -12.82
CA LEU A 77 9.01 8.18 -11.81
C LEU A 77 7.75 7.77 -11.02
N LYS A 78 6.89 8.74 -10.67
CA LYS A 78 5.62 8.44 -10.03
C LYS A 78 4.76 7.55 -10.91
N SER A 79 4.59 7.93 -12.17
CA SER A 79 3.78 7.20 -13.15
C SER A 79 4.31 5.77 -13.35
N ASP A 80 5.62 5.59 -13.45
CA ASP A 80 6.27 4.28 -13.58
C ASP A 80 6.06 3.40 -12.35
N ILE A 81 6.18 3.96 -11.15
CA ILE A 81 5.91 3.25 -9.90
C ILE A 81 4.46 2.78 -9.86
N GLU A 82 3.51 3.66 -10.15
CA GLU A 82 2.08 3.34 -10.16
C GLU A 82 1.74 2.27 -11.23
N ALA A 83 2.34 2.36 -12.41
CA ALA A 83 2.17 1.38 -13.48
C ALA A 83 2.74 0.00 -13.11
N ASN A 84 3.90 -0.05 -12.45
CA ASN A 84 4.50 -1.29 -11.96
C ASN A 84 3.65 -1.93 -10.86
N PHE A 85 3.11 -1.13 -9.93
CA PHE A 85 2.19 -1.63 -8.90
C PHE A 85 0.90 -2.16 -9.52
N GLU A 86 0.32 -1.45 -10.49
CA GLU A 86 -0.86 -1.91 -11.22
C GLU A 86 -0.61 -3.21 -11.96
N ARG A 87 0.56 -3.35 -12.60
CA ARG A 87 0.95 -4.60 -13.28
C ARG A 87 1.10 -5.76 -12.30
N TYR A 88 1.73 -5.53 -11.15
CA TYR A 88 1.97 -6.56 -10.14
C TYR A 88 0.65 -7.10 -9.56
N TRP A 89 -0.29 -6.20 -9.23
CA TRP A 89 -1.57 -6.58 -8.61
C TRP A 89 -2.69 -6.87 -9.63
N ARG A 90 -2.42 -6.76 -10.94
CA ARG A 90 -3.41 -7.01 -11.99
C ARG A 90 -4.01 -8.41 -11.85
N GLY A 91 -5.35 -8.47 -11.80
CA GLY A 91 -6.08 -9.74 -11.72
C GLY A 91 -6.05 -10.42 -10.35
N SER A 92 -5.40 -9.83 -9.34
CA SER A 92 -5.37 -10.37 -7.97
C SER A 92 -6.60 -10.01 -7.13
N GLY A 93 -7.43 -9.06 -7.60
CA GLY A 93 -8.53 -8.48 -6.82
C GLY A 93 -8.09 -7.53 -5.70
N VAL A 94 -6.78 -7.38 -5.47
CA VAL A 94 -6.22 -6.48 -4.45
C VAL A 94 -6.20 -5.05 -4.97
N ASN A 95 -6.90 -4.15 -4.28
CA ASN A 95 -6.71 -2.72 -4.47
C ASN A 95 -5.45 -2.25 -3.72
N TRP A 96 -4.34 -2.20 -4.45
CA TRP A 96 -3.04 -1.81 -3.91
C TRP A 96 -2.94 -0.32 -3.61
N ARG A 97 -3.81 0.51 -4.20
CA ARG A 97 -3.69 1.96 -4.09
C ARG A 97 -3.67 2.38 -2.62
N PRO A 98 -2.71 3.23 -2.24
CA PRO A 98 -2.69 3.75 -0.88
C PRO A 98 -4.00 4.51 -0.65
N PRO A 99 -4.58 4.41 0.56
CA PRO A 99 -5.75 5.21 0.89
C PRO A 99 -5.42 6.69 0.67
N LYS A 100 -6.36 7.44 0.07
CA LYS A 100 -6.22 8.89 -0.05
C LYS A 100 -5.89 9.44 1.35
N PRO A 101 -4.87 10.29 1.50
CA PRO A 101 -4.63 10.93 2.77
C PRO A 101 -5.91 11.68 3.16
N ILE A 102 -6.51 11.30 4.29
CA ILE A 102 -7.47 12.18 4.95
C ILE A 102 -6.63 13.41 5.26
N ALA A 103 -6.95 14.55 4.63
CA ALA A 103 -6.35 15.81 4.99
C ALA A 103 -6.54 15.94 6.50
N LYS A 104 -5.48 15.71 7.28
CA LYS A 104 -5.46 16.11 8.68
C LYS A 104 -5.50 17.62 8.59
N GLY A 105 -6.72 18.17 8.58
CA GLY A 105 -6.95 19.58 8.79
C GLY A 105 -6.05 19.98 9.94
N VAL A 106 -5.26 21.01 9.72
CA VAL A 106 -4.37 21.59 10.72
C VAL A 106 -5.20 21.74 11.99
N LEU A 107 -4.96 20.84 12.96
CA LEU A 107 -5.44 21.00 14.32
C LEU A 107 -4.67 22.22 14.84
N ARG A 108 -5.17 23.42 14.56
CA ARG A 108 -4.83 24.61 15.32
C ARG A 108 -5.19 24.25 16.76
N LYS A 109 -4.18 24.02 17.58
CA LYS A 109 -4.35 24.01 19.03
C LYS A 109 -5.04 25.33 19.37
N PRO A 110 -6.15 25.34 20.13
CA PRO A 110 -6.60 26.58 20.72
C PRO A 110 -5.48 27.05 21.66
N GLU A 111 -4.99 28.25 21.42
CA GLU A 111 -4.18 28.97 22.40
C GLU A 111 -5.03 29.05 23.68
N GLU A 112 -4.51 28.48 24.77
CA GLU A 112 -5.05 28.68 26.10
C GLU A 112 -4.87 30.17 26.43
N LEU A 113 -5.99 30.89 26.48
CA LEU A 113 -6.11 32.24 27.05
C LEU A 113 -6.08 32.19 28.57
#